data_AF-A0A1G7KJU0-F1
#
_entry.id   AF-A0A1G7KJU0-F1
#
_cell.length_a   1.000
_cell.length_b   1.000
_cell.length_c   1.000
_cell.angle_alpha   90.00
_cell.angle_beta   90.00
_cell.angle_gamma   90.00
#
_symmetry.space_group_name_H-M   'P 1'
#
loop_
_entity.id
_entity.type
_entity.pdbx_description
1 polymer ?
#
loop_
_entity_poly.entity_id
_entity_poly.type
_entity_poly.pdbx_seq_one_letter_code
_entity_poly.pdbx_strand_id
1 'polypeptide(L)'
;MASSTDTATPEQIELLYRALLGRRPDPVALQTQANMGVEQVLRIILGSKEYQRRHGQPARDAGAAMGPAEAERVVYLHIPKCGGTTLHALLSAWYGAGVVHPERFNGLHNLSAASMTRYKVFSGHYDYYSTCLIPGRRRMISFLRDPRERLISLYHFHRAHRPEFVRKNNLGLARWAVELDIDAYFAHPDVRAHAGVDNSIARHFSDVPQVPHAWQGGSDARRPGIVEMRDQALRNLEKFDFIGFMDDYDASVARLARVLGQPPVDRIERKQTLEGLMQNDPGMRRIEKQVPSEDTLARMEELVVHDRTVFEAARARFAPAPALQDPVS
;
A
#
# COMPACT_ATOMS: atom_id res chain seq x y z
N MET A 1 -9.73 -46.91 16.70
CA MET A 1 -10.77 -46.79 15.66
C MET A 1 -10.20 -46.00 14.50
N ALA A 2 -10.46 -46.43 13.27
CA ALA A 2 -9.64 -46.24 12.08
C ALA A 2 -9.41 -44.77 11.65
N SER A 3 -8.13 -44.42 11.40
CA SER A 3 -7.73 -43.24 10.64
C SER A 3 -7.87 -43.56 9.15
N SER A 4 -8.90 -43.04 8.49
CA SER A 4 -9.00 -43.10 7.03
C SER A 4 -7.85 -42.32 6.41
N THR A 5 -6.92 -43.01 5.77
CA THR A 5 -5.86 -42.40 4.95
C THR A 5 -6.50 -41.86 3.67
N ASP A 6 -6.82 -40.57 3.67
CA ASP A 6 -7.45 -39.88 2.55
C ASP A 6 -6.40 -39.60 1.45
N THR A 7 -6.20 -40.58 0.58
CA THR A 7 -5.34 -40.48 -0.60
C THR A 7 -5.94 -39.49 -1.60
N ALA A 8 -5.12 -38.61 -2.16
CA ALA A 8 -5.55 -37.63 -3.14
C ALA A 8 -6.11 -38.33 -4.39
N THR A 9 -7.33 -37.96 -4.80
CA THR A 9 -7.90 -38.51 -6.04
C THR A 9 -7.14 -37.97 -7.26
N PRO A 10 -7.14 -38.70 -8.40
CA PRO A 10 -6.54 -38.22 -9.63
C PRO A 10 -7.03 -36.83 -10.06
N GLU A 11 -8.31 -36.53 -9.83
CA GLU A 11 -8.92 -35.23 -10.12
C GLU A 11 -8.37 -34.12 -9.23
N GLN A 12 -8.14 -34.41 -7.93
CA GLN A 12 -7.52 -33.47 -7.00
C GLN A 12 -6.07 -33.18 -7.39
N ILE A 13 -5.31 -34.21 -7.78
CA ILE A 13 -3.93 -34.06 -8.27
C ILE A 13 -3.91 -33.21 -9.54
N GLU A 14 -4.82 -33.47 -10.49
CA GLU A 14 -4.92 -32.69 -11.72
C GLU A 14 -5.29 -31.22 -11.44
N LEU A 15 -6.23 -30.98 -10.51
CA LEU A 15 -6.62 -29.64 -10.10
C LEU A 15 -5.43 -28.87 -9.49
N LEU A 16 -4.64 -29.52 -8.62
CA LEU A 16 -3.45 -28.90 -8.02
C LEU A 16 -2.40 -28.52 -9.06
N TYR A 17 -2.14 -29.39 -10.04
CA TYR A 17 -1.20 -29.10 -11.13
C TYR A 17 -1.68 -27.96 -12.03
N ARG A 18 -2.98 -27.93 -12.36
CA ARG A 18 -3.54 -26.83 -13.16
C ARG A 18 -3.51 -25.51 -12.39
N ALA A 19 -3.86 -25.52 -11.11
CA ALA A 19 -3.90 -24.32 -10.29
C ALA A 19 -2.49 -23.75 -10.00
N LEU A 20 -1.53 -24.61 -9.66
CA LEU A 20 -0.20 -24.18 -9.21
C LEU A 20 0.84 -24.09 -10.33
N LEU A 21 0.70 -24.91 -11.38
CA LEU A 21 1.64 -24.99 -12.50
C LEU A 21 0.99 -24.68 -13.85
N GLY A 22 -0.31 -24.39 -13.94
CA GLY A 22 -0.94 -24.05 -15.23
C GLY A 22 -0.89 -25.15 -16.28
N ARG A 23 -0.69 -26.42 -15.88
CA ARG A 23 -0.63 -27.59 -16.78
C ARG A 23 -1.24 -28.82 -16.14
N ARG A 24 -1.49 -29.88 -16.91
CA ARG A 24 -1.85 -31.19 -16.37
C ARG A 24 -0.60 -31.92 -15.83
N PRO A 25 -0.74 -32.82 -14.84
CA PRO A 25 0.34 -33.71 -14.45
C PRO A 25 0.68 -34.64 -15.61
N ASP A 26 1.96 -34.98 -15.76
CA ASP A 26 2.35 -36.05 -16.67
C ASP A 26 1.94 -37.42 -16.09
N PRO A 27 1.84 -38.48 -16.92
CA PRO A 27 1.38 -39.79 -16.47
C PRO A 27 2.22 -40.37 -15.32
N VAL A 28 3.52 -40.07 -15.28
CA VAL A 28 4.44 -40.54 -14.24
C VAL A 28 4.15 -39.84 -12.90
N ALA A 29 3.96 -38.53 -12.92
CA ALA A 29 3.58 -37.75 -11.74
C ALA A 29 2.23 -38.19 -11.19
N LEU A 30 1.23 -38.40 -12.06
CA LEU A 30 -0.10 -38.84 -11.66
C LEU A 30 -0.05 -40.23 -11.00
N GLN A 31 0.69 -41.17 -11.59
CA GLN A 31 0.85 -42.52 -11.04
C GLN A 31 1.60 -42.52 -9.70
N THR A 32 2.65 -41.71 -9.59
CA THR A 32 3.48 -41.64 -8.37
C THR A 32 2.71 -41.00 -7.20
N GLN A 33 1.85 -40.02 -7.50
CA GLN A 33 1.15 -39.22 -6.49
C GLN A 33 -0.24 -39.75 -6.13
N ALA A 34 -0.79 -40.69 -6.89
CA ALA A 34 -2.11 -41.29 -6.65
C ALA A 34 -2.26 -41.95 -5.26
N ASN A 35 -1.15 -42.39 -4.66
CA ASN A 35 -1.14 -43.02 -3.33
C ASN A 35 -0.74 -42.05 -2.20
N MET A 36 -0.59 -40.75 -2.49
CA MET A 36 -0.17 -39.72 -1.54
C MET A 36 -1.38 -38.93 -1.05
N GLY A 37 -1.30 -38.40 0.18
CA GLY A 37 -2.30 -37.43 0.65
C GLY A 37 -2.20 -36.10 -0.09
N VAL A 38 -3.29 -35.35 -0.19
CA VAL A 38 -3.35 -34.04 -0.87
C VAL A 38 -2.23 -33.09 -0.42
N GLU A 39 -1.94 -33.06 0.88
CA GLU A 39 -0.89 -32.22 1.46
C GLU A 39 0.52 -32.63 0.99
N GLN A 40 0.78 -33.92 0.81
CA GLN A 40 2.07 -34.42 0.31
C GLN A 40 2.26 -34.04 -1.16
N VAL A 41 1.21 -34.19 -1.97
CA VAL A 41 1.20 -33.76 -3.38
C VAL A 41 1.46 -32.26 -3.49
N LEU A 42 0.80 -31.46 -2.65
CA LEU A 42 1.00 -30.01 -2.57
C LEU A 42 2.47 -29.67 -2.26
N ARG A 43 3.08 -30.30 -1.24
CA ARG A 43 4.49 -30.06 -0.88
C ARG A 43 5.45 -30.40 -2.02
N ILE A 44 5.19 -31.47 -2.77
CA ILE A 44 6.01 -31.86 -3.93
C ILE A 44 5.93 -30.78 -5.03
N ILE A 45 4.73 -30.32 -5.35
CA ILE A 45 4.53 -29.29 -6.38
C ILE A 45 5.22 -27.98 -5.97
N LEU A 46 4.96 -27.51 -4.75
CA LEU A 46 5.55 -26.27 -4.21
C LEU A 46 7.09 -26.33 -4.10
N GLY A 47 7.63 -27.52 -3.81
CA GLY A 47 9.07 -27.77 -3.76
C GLY A 47 9.74 -27.95 -5.12
N SER A 48 8.98 -28.06 -6.20
CA SER A 48 9.51 -28.36 -7.54
C SER A 48 10.27 -27.18 -8.14
N LYS A 49 11.34 -27.46 -8.90
CA LYS A 49 12.06 -26.44 -9.68
C LYS A 49 11.16 -25.73 -10.69
N GLU A 50 10.11 -26.40 -11.16
CA GLU A 50 9.13 -25.81 -12.07
C GLU A 50 8.31 -24.73 -11.37
N TYR A 51 7.75 -25.03 -10.19
CA TYR A 51 7.01 -24.05 -9.40
C TYR A 51 7.90 -22.84 -9.07
N GLN A 52 9.14 -23.08 -8.62
CA GLN A 52 10.12 -22.04 -8.29
C GLN A 52 10.50 -21.16 -9.49
N ARG A 53 10.57 -21.72 -10.70
CA ARG A 53 10.84 -20.95 -11.92
C ARG A 53 9.64 -20.11 -12.34
N ARG A 54 8.41 -20.59 -12.12
CA ARG A 54 7.18 -19.91 -12.53
C ARG A 54 6.79 -18.76 -11.59
N HIS A 55 6.96 -18.96 -10.29
CA HIS A 55 6.44 -18.05 -9.27
C HIS A 55 7.53 -17.32 -8.49
N GLY A 56 8.77 -17.39 -8.95
CA GLY A 56 9.94 -16.98 -8.18
C GLY A 56 10.21 -17.97 -7.03
N GLN A 57 11.40 -17.91 -6.42
CA GLN A 57 11.64 -18.69 -5.21
C GLN A 57 10.57 -18.31 -4.17
N PRO A 58 9.72 -19.24 -3.69
CA PRO A 58 9.10 -19.02 -2.40
C PRO A 58 10.27 -18.84 -1.44
N ALA A 59 10.36 -17.69 -0.78
CA ALA A 59 11.33 -17.49 0.29
C ALA A 59 11.28 -18.75 1.16
N ARG A 60 12.40 -19.47 1.23
CA ARG A 60 12.54 -20.66 2.05
C ARG A 60 12.48 -20.25 3.51
N ASP A 61 11.28 -20.00 3.99
CA ASP A 61 10.95 -19.90 5.40
C ASP A 61 10.17 -21.15 5.83
N ALA A 62 10.57 -22.32 5.33
CA ALA A 62 10.04 -23.64 5.71
C ALA A 62 10.35 -24.04 7.19
N GLY A 63 10.69 -23.07 8.03
CA GLY A 63 10.94 -23.21 9.46
C GLY A 63 10.51 -21.97 10.27
N ALA A 64 9.81 -21.00 9.67
CA ALA A 64 9.15 -19.97 10.47
C ALA A 64 7.99 -20.65 11.20
N ALA A 65 8.10 -20.83 12.52
CA ALA A 65 6.91 -21.03 13.34
C ALA A 65 5.91 -19.93 12.96
N MET A 66 4.67 -20.29 12.61
CA MET A 66 3.65 -19.26 12.43
C MET A 66 3.61 -18.48 13.74
N GLY A 67 3.96 -17.19 13.69
CA GLY A 67 3.69 -16.30 14.82
C GLY A 67 2.20 -16.40 15.15
N PRO A 68 1.79 -16.16 16.42
CA PRO A 68 0.41 -16.37 16.83
C PRO A 68 -0.54 -15.70 15.85
N ALA A 69 -1.50 -16.47 15.32
CA ALA A 69 -2.44 -16.02 14.29
C ALA A 69 -3.32 -14.84 14.77
N GLU A 70 -3.32 -14.56 16.07
CA GLU A 70 -4.07 -13.46 16.69
C GLU A 70 -3.18 -12.28 17.09
N ALA A 71 -1.87 -12.34 16.86
CA ALA A 71 -0.95 -11.27 17.21
C ALA A 71 -1.37 -9.95 16.54
N GLU A 72 -1.43 -8.87 17.32
CA GLU A 72 -1.73 -7.55 16.79
C GLU A 72 -0.58 -7.03 15.91
N ARG A 73 -0.93 -6.43 14.77
CA ARG A 73 -0.01 -5.79 13.82
C ARG A 73 -0.39 -4.34 13.62
N VAL A 74 0.59 -3.44 13.65
CA VAL A 74 0.36 -2.05 13.28
C VAL A 74 0.59 -1.91 11.79
N VAL A 75 -0.44 -1.51 11.05
CA VAL A 75 -0.38 -1.38 9.59
C VAL A 75 -0.64 0.07 9.21
N TYR A 76 0.43 0.74 8.78
CA TYR A 76 0.37 2.07 8.21
C TYR A 76 0.21 2.00 6.69
N LEU A 77 -1.01 2.29 6.22
CA LEU A 77 -1.30 2.51 4.81
C LEU A 77 -0.84 3.93 4.45
N HIS A 78 0.33 4.05 3.84
CA HIS A 78 0.95 5.33 3.51
C HIS A 78 0.53 5.82 2.12
N ILE A 79 -0.40 6.80 2.09
CA ILE A 79 -0.68 7.55 0.87
C ILE A 79 0.51 8.46 0.53
N PRO A 80 1.09 8.37 -0.68
CA PRO A 80 2.18 9.24 -1.08
C PRO A 80 1.84 10.72 -0.87
N LYS A 81 2.83 11.46 -0.33
CA LYS A 81 2.77 12.91 -0.06
C LYS A 81 1.88 13.32 1.12
N CYS A 82 1.49 12.38 1.99
CA CYS A 82 0.80 12.62 3.26
C CYS A 82 1.70 12.42 4.48
N GLY A 83 2.96 12.89 4.42
CA GLY A 83 3.87 12.91 5.58
C GLY A 83 4.42 11.56 6.04
N GLY A 84 4.29 10.49 5.25
CA GLY A 84 4.59 9.15 5.76
C GLY A 84 6.05 8.77 5.88
N THR A 85 7.00 9.54 5.35
CA THR A 85 8.43 9.29 5.65
C THR A 85 8.76 9.64 7.10
N THR A 86 8.24 10.76 7.61
CA THR A 86 8.33 11.13 9.02
C THR A 86 7.66 10.09 9.90
N LEU A 87 6.44 9.67 9.54
CA LEU A 87 5.72 8.67 10.32
C LEU A 87 6.39 7.29 10.29
N HIS A 88 6.94 6.86 9.15
CA HIS A 88 7.70 5.62 9.06
C HIS A 88 8.90 5.64 10.03
N ALA A 89 9.68 6.73 10.04
CA ALA A 89 10.81 6.88 10.95
C ALA A 89 10.36 6.84 12.42
N LEU A 90 9.21 7.44 12.73
CA LEU A 90 8.64 7.42 14.08
C LEU A 90 8.20 6.01 14.50
N LEU A 91 7.51 5.27 13.61
CA LEU A 91 7.14 3.88 13.87
C LEU A 91 8.37 2.99 14.07
N SER A 92 9.42 3.18 13.26
CA SER A 92 10.71 2.50 13.45
C SER A 92 11.38 2.84 14.77
N ALA A 93 11.25 4.09 15.26
CA ALA A 93 11.79 4.49 16.55
C ALA A 93 11.00 3.88 17.72
N TRP A 94 9.66 3.87 17.65
CA TRP A 94 8.80 3.32 18.70
C TRP A 94 8.89 1.80 18.85
N TYR A 95 8.92 1.07 17.74
CA TYR A 95 8.90 -0.41 17.79
C TYR A 95 10.28 -1.04 17.61
N GLY A 96 11.26 -0.28 17.11
CA GLY A 96 12.57 -0.78 16.70
C GLY A 96 12.59 -1.21 15.23
N ALA A 97 13.65 -0.86 14.51
CA ALA A 97 13.74 -1.12 13.06
C ALA A 97 13.65 -2.61 12.69
N GLY A 98 14.10 -3.52 13.57
CA GLY A 98 14.12 -4.97 13.33
C GLY A 98 12.74 -5.64 13.31
N VAL A 99 11.69 -4.98 13.80
CA VAL A 99 10.31 -5.52 13.78
C VAL A 99 9.40 -4.83 12.77
N VAL A 100 9.94 -3.86 12.03
CA VAL A 100 9.27 -3.21 10.90
C VAL A 100 9.55 -4.01 9.64
N HIS A 101 8.49 -4.38 8.93
CA HIS A 101 8.61 -5.10 7.67
C HIS A 101 9.33 -4.25 6.61
N PRO A 102 10.30 -4.80 5.84
CA PRO A 102 11.13 -4.03 4.91
C PRO A 102 10.45 -3.62 3.60
N GLU A 103 9.43 -4.36 3.15
CA GLU A 103 8.63 -4.01 1.96
C GLU A 103 7.93 -2.65 2.15
N ARG A 104 7.96 -1.77 1.13
CA ARG A 104 7.39 -0.41 1.20
C ARG A 104 6.59 0.01 -0.04
N PHE A 105 6.56 -0.81 -1.10
CA PHE A 105 6.07 -0.45 -2.44
C PHE A 105 5.01 -1.44 -2.95
N ASN A 106 4.12 -1.87 -2.06
CA ASN A 106 2.97 -2.73 -2.39
C ASN A 106 3.30 -4.14 -2.90
N GLY A 107 4.48 -4.66 -2.54
CA GLY A 107 4.92 -6.03 -2.88
C GLY A 107 4.45 -7.15 -1.95
N LEU A 108 3.53 -6.88 -1.00
CA LEU A 108 3.14 -7.87 0.03
C LEU A 108 2.52 -9.15 -0.55
N HIS A 109 1.88 -9.06 -1.72
CA HIS A 109 1.31 -10.21 -2.43
C HIS A 109 2.33 -11.22 -2.94
N ASN A 110 3.63 -10.86 -2.96
CA ASN A 110 4.72 -11.76 -3.32
C ASN A 110 5.28 -12.51 -2.10
N LEU A 111 4.75 -12.27 -0.90
CA LEU A 111 5.28 -12.79 0.34
C LEU A 111 4.35 -13.85 0.95
N SER A 112 4.95 -14.85 1.57
CA SER A 112 4.19 -15.84 2.32
C SER A 112 3.68 -15.25 3.63
N ALA A 113 2.52 -15.71 4.11
CA ALA A 113 2.02 -15.35 5.43
C ALA A 113 3.05 -15.65 6.52
N ALA A 114 3.73 -16.79 6.44
CA ALA A 114 4.76 -17.20 7.40
C ALA A 114 5.90 -16.17 7.49
N SER A 115 6.42 -15.69 6.36
CA SER A 115 7.46 -14.65 6.32
C SER A 115 6.98 -13.33 6.92
N MET A 116 5.70 -12.98 6.72
CA MET A 116 5.11 -11.76 7.29
C MET A 116 4.85 -11.86 8.80
N THR A 117 4.56 -13.04 9.35
CA THR A 117 4.25 -13.18 10.80
C THR A 117 5.38 -12.77 11.75
N ARG A 118 6.62 -12.67 11.26
CA ARG A 118 7.79 -12.25 12.03
C ARG A 118 7.81 -10.75 12.38
N TYR A 119 7.01 -9.95 11.68
CA TYR A 119 7.02 -8.50 11.80
C TYR A 119 5.78 -8.00 12.52
N LYS A 120 5.96 -6.96 13.34
CA LYS A 120 4.87 -6.32 14.10
C LYS A 120 4.31 -5.10 13.38
N VAL A 121 5.15 -4.40 12.62
CA VAL A 121 4.80 -3.14 11.96
C VAL A 121 4.96 -3.26 10.45
N PHE A 122 3.95 -2.82 9.71
CA PHE A 122 3.97 -2.75 8.25
C PHE A 122 3.72 -1.29 7.87
N SER A 123 4.66 -0.68 7.15
CA SER A 123 4.58 0.75 6.82
C SER A 123 5.05 1.00 5.39
N GLY A 124 4.10 1.10 4.46
CA GLY A 124 4.42 1.23 3.05
C GLY A 124 3.28 1.83 2.24
N HIS A 125 3.56 2.10 0.97
CA HIS A 125 2.60 2.57 -0.04
C HIS A 125 1.67 1.44 -0.47
N TYR A 126 0.95 0.89 0.49
CA TYR A 126 0.01 -0.20 0.27
C TYR A 126 -1.33 0.33 -0.22
N ASP A 127 -2.03 -0.47 -1.02
CA ASP A 127 -3.48 -0.37 -1.11
C ASP A 127 -4.16 -1.16 0.02
N TYR A 128 -5.40 -0.83 0.32
CA TYR A 128 -6.18 -1.47 1.38
C TYR A 128 -6.27 -2.98 1.15
N TYR A 129 -6.46 -3.41 -0.09
CA TYR A 129 -6.42 -4.83 -0.47
C TYR A 129 -5.15 -5.53 0.04
N SER A 130 -3.97 -4.96 -0.21
CA SER A 130 -2.69 -5.56 0.19
C SER A 130 -2.52 -5.61 1.71
N THR A 131 -3.12 -4.67 2.44
CA THR A 131 -3.13 -4.73 3.91
C THR A 131 -3.95 -5.92 4.44
N CYS A 132 -4.95 -6.39 3.67
CA CYS A 132 -5.73 -7.56 4.04
C CYS A 132 -4.93 -8.88 3.96
N LEU A 133 -3.79 -8.88 3.27
CA LEU A 133 -2.88 -10.03 3.17
C LEU A 133 -2.00 -10.20 4.42
N ILE A 134 -1.88 -9.16 5.25
CA ILE A 134 -1.10 -9.21 6.48
C ILE A 134 -1.84 -10.10 7.49
N PRO A 135 -1.22 -11.21 7.96
CA PRO A 135 -1.86 -12.13 8.90
C PRO A 135 -1.99 -11.49 10.28
N GLY A 136 -2.97 -11.89 11.08
CA GLY A 136 -3.16 -11.36 12.44
C GLY A 136 -4.16 -10.22 12.55
N ARG A 137 -4.39 -9.75 13.78
CA ARG A 137 -5.29 -8.63 14.05
C ARG A 137 -4.61 -7.32 13.65
N ARG A 138 -5.15 -6.62 12.66
CA ARG A 138 -4.53 -5.39 12.13
C ARG A 138 -5.10 -4.18 12.87
N ARG A 139 -4.21 -3.41 13.48
CA ARG A 139 -4.44 -2.03 13.90
C ARG A 139 -4.08 -1.13 12.73
N MET A 140 -5.10 -0.68 12.01
CA MET A 140 -5.00 0.04 10.74
C MET A 140 -4.89 1.54 10.97
N ILE A 141 -3.82 2.16 10.45
CA ILE A 141 -3.59 3.59 10.57
C ILE A 141 -3.27 4.23 9.22
N SER A 142 -3.60 5.51 9.06
CA SER A 142 -3.18 6.31 7.90
C SER A 142 -3.00 7.79 8.25
N PHE A 143 -2.48 8.56 7.30
CA PHE A 143 -2.42 10.02 7.34
C PHE A 143 -2.88 10.56 6.00
N LEU A 144 -3.70 11.60 6.02
CA LEU A 144 -4.24 12.24 4.82
C LEU A 144 -3.84 13.71 4.75
N ARG A 145 -3.84 14.22 3.53
CA ARG A 145 -3.68 15.64 3.20
C ARG A 145 -4.87 16.06 2.36
N ASP A 146 -5.19 17.35 2.36
CA ASP A 146 -6.07 17.92 1.35
C ASP A 146 -5.72 17.35 -0.04
N PRO A 147 -6.69 16.76 -0.77
CA PRO A 147 -6.42 16.08 -2.02
C PRO A 147 -5.75 16.96 -3.10
N ARG A 148 -6.11 18.25 -3.18
CA ARG A 148 -5.53 19.20 -4.15
C ARG A 148 -4.11 19.54 -3.74
N GLU A 149 -3.87 19.86 -2.47
CA GLU A 149 -2.51 20.12 -1.99
C GLU A 149 -1.59 18.91 -2.12
N ARG A 150 -2.13 17.69 -1.96
CA ARG A 150 -1.38 16.44 -2.20
C ARG A 150 -0.88 16.37 -3.64
N LEU A 151 -1.70 16.73 -4.63
CA LEU A 151 -1.31 16.78 -6.03
C LEU A 151 -0.23 17.83 -6.31
N ILE A 152 -0.37 19.04 -5.76
CA ILE A 152 0.64 20.10 -5.90
C ILE A 152 1.99 19.63 -5.31
N SER A 153 1.95 19.03 -4.13
CA SER A 153 3.13 18.43 -3.47
C SER A 153 3.74 17.27 -4.27
N LEU A 154 2.91 16.46 -4.94
CA LEU A 154 3.36 15.41 -5.84
C LEU A 154 4.10 15.99 -7.05
N TYR A 155 3.54 17.02 -7.69
CA TYR A 155 4.16 17.72 -8.81
C TYR A 155 5.54 18.28 -8.43
N HIS A 156 5.64 19.04 -7.33
CA HIS A 156 6.93 19.61 -6.92
C HIS A 156 7.95 18.54 -6.57
N PHE A 157 7.52 17.45 -5.91
CA PHE A 157 8.39 16.31 -5.64
C PHE A 157 8.93 15.67 -6.93
N HIS A 158 8.06 15.44 -7.91
CA HIS A 158 8.44 14.90 -9.21
C HIS A 158 9.37 15.84 -9.99
N ARG A 159 9.05 17.13 -10.07
CA ARG A 159 9.86 18.16 -10.74
C ARG A 159 11.26 18.33 -10.12
N ALA A 160 11.36 18.10 -8.81
CA ALA A 160 12.62 18.13 -8.07
C ALA A 160 13.55 16.96 -8.39
N HIS A 161 13.10 15.90 -9.07
CA HIS A 161 14.02 14.85 -9.52
C HIS A 161 14.94 15.37 -10.63
N ARG A 162 16.19 14.91 -10.62
CA ARG A 162 17.14 15.17 -11.69
C ARG A 162 16.71 14.42 -12.97
N PRO A 163 16.78 15.06 -14.15
CA PRO A 163 16.38 14.42 -15.41
C PRO A 163 17.10 13.09 -15.69
N GLU A 164 18.37 12.95 -15.30
CA GLU A 164 19.14 11.73 -15.46
C GLU A 164 18.58 10.59 -14.60
N PHE A 165 18.18 10.90 -13.36
CA PHE A 165 17.56 9.95 -12.45
C PHE A 165 16.19 9.50 -12.97
N VAL A 166 15.39 10.43 -13.50
CA VAL A 166 14.08 10.14 -14.10
C VAL A 166 14.22 9.20 -15.30
N ARG A 167 15.17 9.47 -16.20
CA ARG A 167 15.42 8.61 -17.37
C ARG A 167 15.89 7.22 -16.97
N LYS A 168 16.86 7.14 -16.04
CA LYS A 168 17.41 5.87 -15.57
C LYS A 168 16.36 4.94 -14.94
N ASN A 169 15.40 5.52 -14.21
CA ASN A 169 14.38 4.76 -13.46
C ASN A 169 13.01 4.72 -14.18
N ASN A 170 12.92 5.24 -15.41
CA ASN A 170 11.70 5.27 -16.22
C ASN A 170 10.46 5.85 -15.49
N LEU A 171 10.63 6.98 -14.79
CA LEU A 171 9.57 7.59 -13.97
C LEU A 171 8.66 8.50 -14.81
N GLY A 172 7.53 7.97 -15.30
CA GLY A 172 6.61 8.68 -16.21
C GLY A 172 6.13 10.04 -15.68
N LEU A 173 5.50 10.06 -14.50
CA LEU A 173 5.03 11.32 -13.88
C LEU A 173 6.16 12.31 -13.61
N ALA A 174 7.36 11.83 -13.25
CA ALA A 174 8.51 12.70 -13.04
C ALA A 174 9.06 13.29 -14.35
N ARG A 175 8.96 12.55 -15.46
CA ARG A 175 9.34 13.04 -16.79
C ARG A 175 8.51 14.26 -17.17
N TRP A 176 7.18 14.12 -17.13
CA TRP A 176 6.29 15.25 -17.45
C TRP A 176 6.46 16.41 -16.48
N ALA A 177 6.66 16.16 -15.17
CA ALA A 177 6.86 17.24 -14.20
C ALA A 177 8.19 18.00 -14.37
N VAL A 178 9.21 17.36 -14.97
CA VAL A 178 10.48 17.98 -15.32
C VAL A 178 10.36 18.84 -16.59
N GLU A 179 9.55 18.42 -17.55
CA GLU A 179 9.41 19.04 -18.87
C GLU A 179 8.33 20.14 -18.92
N LEU A 180 7.25 19.97 -18.16
CA LEU A 180 6.07 20.85 -18.18
C LEU A 180 6.02 21.71 -16.93
N ASP A 181 5.52 22.95 -17.06
CA ASP A 181 5.08 23.72 -15.90
C ASP A 181 3.83 23.08 -15.27
N ILE A 182 3.41 23.60 -14.11
CA ILE A 182 2.35 22.99 -13.30
C ILE A 182 1.00 23.00 -14.01
N ASP A 183 0.70 24.03 -14.79
CA ASP A 183 -0.55 24.16 -15.52
C ASP A 183 -0.59 23.16 -16.70
N ALA A 184 0.45 23.13 -17.53
CA ALA A 184 0.57 22.18 -18.63
C ALA A 184 0.63 20.73 -18.13
N TYR A 185 1.26 20.49 -16.96
CA TYR A 185 1.32 19.16 -16.34
C TYR A 185 -0.08 18.64 -15.98
N PHE A 186 -0.91 19.44 -15.30
CA PHE A 186 -2.27 19.01 -14.91
C PHE A 186 -3.28 19.03 -16.06
N ALA A 187 -2.95 19.69 -17.18
CA ALA A 187 -3.70 19.59 -18.43
C ALA A 187 -3.34 18.33 -19.25
N HIS A 188 -2.18 17.72 -19.01
CA HIS A 188 -1.69 16.60 -19.84
C HIS A 188 -2.56 15.34 -19.69
N PRO A 189 -3.11 14.76 -20.77
CA PRO A 189 -4.03 13.62 -20.72
C PRO A 189 -3.48 12.41 -19.95
N ASP A 190 -2.23 12.01 -20.19
CA ASP A 190 -1.64 10.86 -19.49
C ASP A 190 -1.39 11.11 -18.00
N VAL A 191 -1.15 12.37 -17.60
CA VAL A 191 -1.02 12.73 -16.19
C VAL A 191 -2.39 12.61 -15.52
N ARG A 192 -3.44 13.14 -16.17
CA ARG A 192 -4.83 13.05 -15.70
C ARG A 192 -5.32 11.61 -15.59
N ALA A 193 -4.91 10.72 -16.50
CA ALA A 193 -5.30 9.31 -16.49
C ALA A 193 -4.53 8.44 -15.47
N HIS A 194 -3.44 8.95 -14.89
CA HIS A 194 -2.58 8.17 -14.02
C HIS A 194 -3.21 7.95 -12.63
N ALA A 195 -3.23 6.71 -12.13
CA ALA A 195 -3.88 6.35 -10.85
C ALA A 195 -3.31 7.05 -9.60
N GLY A 196 -2.06 7.50 -9.65
CA GLY A 196 -1.46 8.35 -8.61
C GLY A 196 -1.95 9.81 -8.58
N VAL A 197 -2.65 10.23 -9.64
CA VAL A 197 -3.22 11.57 -9.83
C VAL A 197 -4.73 11.52 -9.70
N ASP A 198 -5.39 10.71 -10.52
CA ASP A 198 -6.85 10.55 -10.54
C ASP A 198 -7.35 9.77 -9.33
N ASN A 199 -7.93 10.50 -8.38
CA ASN A 199 -8.64 9.98 -7.21
C ASN A 199 -7.84 8.90 -6.45
N SER A 200 -6.56 9.20 -6.22
CA SER A 200 -5.61 8.23 -5.65
C SER A 200 -5.96 7.78 -4.23
N ILE A 201 -6.54 8.65 -3.38
CA ILE A 201 -6.93 8.29 -2.01
C ILE A 201 -8.07 7.28 -2.06
N ALA A 202 -9.12 7.57 -2.83
CA ALA A 202 -10.25 6.65 -3.01
C ALA A 202 -9.78 5.30 -3.57
N ARG A 203 -8.88 5.31 -4.56
CA ARG A 203 -8.26 4.10 -5.12
C ARG A 203 -7.52 3.27 -4.07
N HIS A 204 -6.62 3.89 -3.29
CA HIS A 204 -5.82 3.16 -2.29
C HIS A 204 -6.66 2.64 -1.12
N PHE A 205 -7.79 3.27 -0.78
CA PHE A 205 -8.67 2.79 0.29
C PHE A 205 -9.72 1.79 -0.20
N SER A 206 -9.85 1.56 -1.51
CA SER A 206 -10.80 0.63 -2.10
C SER A 206 -10.35 -0.84 -1.96
N ASP A 207 -11.26 -1.77 -2.27
CA ASP A 207 -10.96 -3.20 -2.29
C ASP A 207 -10.19 -3.61 -3.56
N VAL A 208 -9.89 -2.66 -4.44
CA VAL A 208 -9.26 -2.92 -5.74
C VAL A 208 -7.74 -2.83 -5.62
N PRO A 209 -7.03 -3.88 -6.04
CA PRO A 209 -5.57 -3.85 -6.18
C PRO A 209 -5.09 -2.75 -7.13
N GLN A 210 -4.17 -1.91 -6.66
CA GLN A 210 -3.58 -0.83 -7.45
C GLN A 210 -2.32 -1.26 -8.20
N VAL A 211 -1.85 -2.48 -7.94
CA VAL A 211 -0.78 -3.14 -8.71
C VAL A 211 -1.29 -4.45 -9.31
N PRO A 212 -0.88 -4.81 -10.53
CA PRO A 212 -1.21 -6.11 -11.11
C PRO A 212 -0.66 -7.25 -10.24
N HIS A 213 -1.50 -8.23 -9.92
CA HIS A 213 -1.06 -9.44 -9.23
C HIS A 213 -0.86 -10.56 -10.25
N ALA A 214 0.27 -11.27 -10.20
CA ALA A 214 0.59 -12.34 -11.16
C ALA A 214 -0.52 -13.43 -11.25
N TRP A 215 -1.23 -13.66 -10.14
CA TRP A 215 -2.31 -14.64 -10.00
C TRP A 215 -3.65 -14.19 -10.58
N GLN A 216 -3.83 -12.90 -10.89
CA GLN A 216 -5.12 -12.39 -11.38
C GLN A 216 -5.45 -12.90 -12.79
N GLY A 217 -4.47 -13.40 -13.55
CA GLY A 217 -4.68 -13.83 -14.94
C GLY A 217 -5.30 -12.73 -15.81
N GLY A 218 -5.54 -13.04 -17.08
CA GLY A 218 -6.33 -12.18 -17.96
C GLY A 218 -7.83 -12.31 -17.68
N SER A 219 -8.27 -12.19 -16.42
CA SER A 219 -9.69 -12.36 -16.10
C SER A 219 -10.50 -11.22 -16.70
N ASP A 220 -11.52 -11.56 -17.50
CA ASP A 220 -12.59 -10.69 -18.02
C ASP A 220 -13.48 -10.06 -16.93
N ALA A 221 -13.04 -10.11 -15.66
CA ALA A 221 -13.75 -9.54 -14.54
C ALA A 221 -13.81 -8.01 -14.70
N ARG A 222 -15.03 -7.47 -14.70
CA ARG A 222 -15.28 -6.03 -14.67
C ARG A 222 -14.46 -5.41 -13.54
N ARG A 223 -13.55 -4.51 -13.89
CA ARG A 223 -12.87 -3.67 -12.90
C ARG A 223 -13.86 -2.62 -12.38
N PRO A 224 -14.00 -2.46 -11.05
CA PRO A 224 -14.84 -1.42 -10.48
C PRO A 224 -14.50 -0.04 -11.05
N GLY A 225 -15.52 0.77 -11.31
CA GLY A 225 -15.34 2.17 -11.68
C GLY A 225 -14.93 3.00 -10.46
N ILE A 226 -14.48 4.24 -10.66
CA ILE A 226 -13.98 5.08 -9.57
C ILE A 226 -15.06 5.40 -8.51
N VAL A 227 -16.32 5.53 -8.92
CA VAL A 227 -17.47 5.73 -8.01
C VAL A 227 -17.64 4.53 -7.07
N GLU A 228 -17.50 3.31 -7.59
CA GLU A 228 -17.60 2.09 -6.80
C GLU A 228 -16.38 1.94 -5.87
N MET A 229 -15.18 2.28 -6.35
CA MET A 229 -13.97 2.33 -5.51
C MET A 229 -14.10 3.34 -4.36
N ARG A 230 -14.70 4.51 -4.61
CA ARG A 230 -15.03 5.49 -3.56
C ARG A 230 -15.96 4.89 -2.51
N ASP A 231 -17.01 4.20 -2.94
CA ASP A 231 -17.96 3.59 -2.00
C ASP A 231 -17.32 2.47 -1.18
N GLN A 232 -16.43 1.69 -1.79
CA GLN A 232 -15.57 0.74 -1.08
C GLN A 232 -14.65 1.46 -0.07
N ALA A 233 -13.98 2.54 -0.48
CA ALA A 233 -13.12 3.33 0.39
C ALA A 233 -13.87 3.86 1.62
N LEU A 234 -15.08 4.41 1.43
CA LEU A 234 -15.92 4.89 2.53
C LEU A 234 -16.26 3.78 3.53
N ARG A 235 -16.62 2.58 3.05
CA ARG A 235 -16.83 1.41 3.93
C ARG A 235 -15.54 0.99 4.63
N ASN A 236 -14.41 1.02 3.93
CA ASN A 236 -13.14 0.59 4.48
C ASN A 236 -12.59 1.57 5.53
N LEU A 237 -12.96 2.86 5.50
CA LEU A 237 -12.63 3.82 6.57
C LEU A 237 -13.10 3.35 7.96
N GLU A 238 -14.21 2.59 8.04
CA GLU A 238 -14.72 2.07 9.31
C GLU A 238 -13.75 1.09 9.98
N LYS A 239 -12.88 0.47 9.18
CA LYS A 239 -11.89 -0.52 9.62
C LYS A 239 -10.56 0.11 10.03
N PHE A 240 -10.42 1.44 9.93
CA PHE A 240 -9.26 2.17 10.43
C PHE A 240 -9.43 2.52 11.90
N ASP A 241 -8.39 2.28 12.69
CA ASP A 241 -8.32 2.65 14.10
C ASP A 241 -7.89 4.11 14.27
N PHE A 242 -7.16 4.67 13.30
CA PHE A 242 -6.71 6.06 13.33
C PHE A 242 -6.41 6.62 11.95
N ILE A 243 -6.85 7.86 11.69
CA ILE A 243 -6.37 8.67 10.56
C ILE A 243 -5.95 10.05 11.07
N GLY A 244 -4.70 10.43 10.79
CA GLY A 244 -4.16 11.76 11.06
C GLY A 244 -4.28 12.68 9.85
N PHE A 245 -4.14 13.99 10.07
CA PHE A 245 -4.26 15.00 9.01
C PHE A 245 -3.03 15.90 8.97
N MET A 246 -2.60 16.27 7.76
CA MET A 246 -1.39 17.06 7.54
C MET A 246 -1.50 18.51 8.02
N ASP A 247 -2.70 19.08 8.05
CA ASP A 247 -2.97 20.43 8.56
C ASP A 247 -2.94 20.51 10.09
N ASP A 248 -3.03 19.38 10.79
CA ASP A 248 -2.86 19.22 12.23
C ASP A 248 -1.88 18.08 12.56
N TYR A 249 -0.72 18.06 11.88
CA TYR A 249 0.18 16.91 11.90
C TYR A 249 0.70 16.58 13.31
N ASP A 250 1.18 17.58 14.04
CA ASP A 250 1.85 17.36 15.32
C ASP A 250 0.85 16.87 16.38
N ALA A 251 -0.36 17.45 16.44
CA ALA A 251 -1.40 16.94 17.34
C ALA A 251 -1.94 15.58 16.87
N SER A 252 -2.01 15.33 15.56
CA SER A 252 -2.35 14.00 15.03
C SER A 252 -1.33 12.94 15.46
N VAL A 253 -0.02 13.25 15.47
CA VAL A 253 1.02 12.35 15.97
C VAL A 253 0.88 12.13 17.48
N ALA A 254 0.58 13.17 18.26
CA ALA A 254 0.33 13.04 19.70
C ALA A 254 -0.90 12.16 20.00
N ARG A 255 -1.97 12.26 19.20
CA ARG A 255 -3.13 11.34 19.28
C ARG A 255 -2.74 9.92 18.89
N LEU A 256 -1.98 9.74 17.81
CA LEU A 256 -1.51 8.43 17.38
C LEU A 256 -0.68 7.73 18.47
N ALA A 257 0.22 8.46 19.14
CA ALA A 257 1.02 7.92 20.24
C ALA A 257 0.12 7.29 21.32
N ARG A 258 -0.94 8.00 21.73
CA ARG A 258 -1.95 7.48 22.66
C ARG A 258 -2.69 6.26 22.13
N VAL A 259 -3.12 6.29 20.86
CA VAL A 259 -3.81 5.16 20.21
C VAL A 259 -2.91 3.91 20.16
N LEU A 260 -1.61 4.07 19.98
CA LEU A 260 -0.65 2.96 19.89
C LEU A 260 -0.04 2.56 21.25
N GLY A 261 -0.39 3.26 22.34
CA GLY A 261 0.23 3.06 23.66
C GLY A 261 1.72 3.41 23.69
N GLN A 262 2.15 4.35 22.86
CA GLN A 262 3.53 4.80 22.72
C GLN A 262 3.76 6.09 23.51
N PRO A 263 5.02 6.37 23.92
CA PRO A 263 5.34 7.62 24.61
C PRO A 263 5.05 8.84 23.72
N PRO A 264 4.73 10.01 24.33
CA PRO A 264 4.56 11.25 23.59
C PRO A 264 5.85 11.61 22.84
N VAL A 265 5.69 12.35 21.75
CA VAL A 265 6.81 12.79 20.91
C VAL A 265 7.03 14.27 21.17
N ASP A 266 8.07 14.60 21.93
CA ASP A 266 8.36 15.99 22.32
C ASP A 266 8.77 16.86 21.13
N ARG A 267 9.46 16.28 20.15
CA ARG A 267 9.86 16.96 18.92
C ARG A 267 9.80 16.03 17.72
N ILE A 268 8.94 16.39 16.77
CA ILE A 268 8.88 15.70 15.48
C ILE A 268 9.92 16.33 14.57
N GLU A 269 11.04 15.63 14.39
CA GLU A 269 11.94 15.97 13.30
C GLU A 269 11.24 15.67 11.97
N ARG A 270 10.85 16.72 11.24
CA ARG A 270 10.32 16.59 9.89
C ARG A 270 11.44 16.13 8.94
N LYS A 271 11.75 14.84 8.98
CA LYS A 271 12.68 14.21 8.04
C LYS A 271 12.06 14.25 6.65
N GLN A 272 12.84 14.68 5.67
CA GLN A 272 12.49 14.58 4.25
C GLN A 272 11.35 15.55 3.82
N THR A 273 11.39 16.78 4.33
CA THR A 273 10.69 17.89 3.65
C THR A 273 11.24 18.01 2.22
N LEU A 274 10.44 18.53 1.30
CA LEU A 274 10.90 18.72 -0.08
C LEU A 274 12.21 19.56 -0.11
N GLU A 275 12.30 20.59 0.72
CA GLU A 275 13.51 21.40 0.89
C GLU A 275 14.72 20.58 1.39
N GLY A 276 14.53 19.74 2.41
CA GLY A 276 15.60 18.87 2.93
C GLY A 276 16.03 17.80 1.92
N LEU A 277 15.09 17.29 1.13
CA LEU A 277 15.34 16.36 0.04
C LEU A 277 16.17 17.01 -1.09
N MET A 278 15.77 18.20 -1.53
CA MET A 278 16.49 18.97 -2.57
C MET A 278 17.91 19.36 -2.14
N GLN A 279 18.19 19.41 -0.84
CA GLN A 279 19.51 19.73 -0.30
C GLN A 279 20.41 18.50 -0.15
N ASN A 280 19.85 17.35 0.23
CA ASN A 280 20.64 16.20 0.69
C ASN A 280 20.54 14.96 -0.19
N ASP A 281 19.57 14.87 -1.11
CA ASP A 281 19.38 13.71 -1.98
C ASP A 281 20.11 13.88 -3.33
N PRO A 282 21.08 13.00 -3.69
CA PRO A 282 21.81 13.07 -4.95
C PRO A 282 20.94 12.95 -6.22
N GLY A 283 19.75 12.36 -6.10
CA GLY A 283 18.76 12.22 -7.18
C GLY A 283 17.88 13.46 -7.36
N MET A 284 18.00 14.49 -6.51
CA MET A 284 17.17 15.68 -6.54
C MET A 284 17.93 16.97 -6.88
N ARG A 285 17.20 17.97 -7.34
CA ARG A 285 17.68 19.30 -7.71
C ARG A 285 16.82 20.38 -7.06
N ARG A 286 17.39 21.57 -6.89
CA ARG A 286 16.62 22.74 -6.48
C ARG A 286 15.66 23.17 -7.60
N ILE A 287 14.46 23.57 -7.20
CA ILE A 287 13.38 24.02 -8.07
C ILE A 287 12.70 25.21 -7.39
N GLU A 288 12.12 26.09 -8.19
CA GLU A 288 11.16 27.05 -7.71
C GLU A 288 9.78 26.37 -7.62
N LYS A 289 9.09 26.56 -6.49
CA LYS A 289 7.74 26.01 -6.30
C LYS A 289 6.78 26.83 -7.15
N GLN A 290 6.09 26.15 -8.05
CA GLN A 290 5.05 26.76 -8.88
C GLN A 290 3.69 26.66 -8.20
N VAL A 291 2.85 27.66 -8.42
CA VAL A 291 1.45 27.69 -7.97
C VAL A 291 0.58 27.50 -9.22
N PRO A 292 -0.39 26.57 -9.22
CA PRO A 292 -1.30 26.44 -10.35
C PRO A 292 -2.17 27.68 -10.51
N SER A 293 -2.50 28.03 -11.74
CA SER A 293 -3.49 29.06 -12.06
C SER A 293 -4.88 28.70 -11.50
N GLU A 294 -5.78 29.69 -11.38
CA GLU A 294 -7.16 29.46 -10.94
C GLU A 294 -7.90 28.47 -11.85
N ASP A 295 -7.70 28.57 -13.16
CA ASP A 295 -8.27 27.64 -14.15
C ASP A 295 -7.77 26.20 -13.91
N THR A 296 -6.47 26.02 -13.64
CA THR A 296 -5.92 24.69 -13.31
C THR A 296 -6.48 24.19 -11.99
N LEU A 297 -6.56 25.03 -10.96
CA LEU A 297 -7.14 24.66 -9.67
C LEU A 297 -8.60 24.18 -9.82
N ALA A 298 -9.39 24.83 -10.67
CA ALA A 298 -10.76 24.40 -10.98
C ALA A 298 -10.78 23.03 -11.69
N ARG A 299 -9.93 22.84 -12.71
CA ARG A 299 -9.83 21.57 -13.47
C ARG A 299 -9.24 20.41 -12.65
N MET A 300 -8.50 20.71 -11.60
CA MET A 300 -7.99 19.71 -10.65
C MET A 300 -9.09 19.12 -9.77
N GLU A 301 -10.25 19.77 -9.64
CA GLU A 301 -11.35 19.23 -8.83
C GLU A 301 -11.88 17.90 -9.41
N GLU A 302 -11.92 17.77 -10.73
CA GLU A 302 -12.27 16.50 -11.39
C GLU A 302 -11.34 15.35 -11.00
N LEU A 303 -10.05 15.65 -10.76
CA LEU A 303 -9.02 14.67 -10.39
C LEU A 303 -9.12 14.22 -8.94
N VAL A 304 -9.89 14.93 -8.11
CA VAL A 304 -9.94 14.72 -6.66
C VAL A 304 -11.35 14.67 -6.08
N VAL A 305 -12.40 14.75 -6.88
CA VAL A 305 -13.79 14.81 -6.40
C VAL A 305 -14.16 13.62 -5.49
N HIS A 306 -13.65 12.43 -5.79
CA HIS A 306 -13.88 11.25 -4.96
C HIS A 306 -12.89 11.17 -3.79
N ASP A 307 -11.65 11.61 -3.99
CA ASP A 307 -10.68 11.80 -2.89
C ASP A 307 -11.23 12.76 -1.83
N ARG A 308 -11.90 13.84 -2.25
CA ARG A 308 -12.55 14.83 -1.39
C ARG A 308 -13.63 14.18 -0.56
N THR A 309 -14.49 13.37 -1.16
CA THR A 309 -15.55 12.65 -0.44
C THR A 309 -14.96 11.76 0.66
N VAL A 310 -13.92 10.98 0.33
CA VAL A 310 -13.25 10.09 1.29
C VAL A 310 -12.51 10.90 2.37
N PHE A 311 -11.84 11.98 2.00
CA PHE A 311 -11.12 12.87 2.91
C PHE A 311 -12.05 13.51 3.94
N GLU A 312 -13.18 14.08 3.51
CA GLU A 312 -14.14 14.71 4.41
C GLU A 312 -14.82 13.67 5.32
N ALA A 313 -15.14 12.48 4.80
CA ALA A 313 -15.66 11.39 5.63
C ALA A 313 -14.65 10.94 6.69
N ALA A 314 -13.37 10.80 6.32
CA ALA A 314 -12.30 10.52 7.27
C ALA A 314 -12.17 11.65 8.30
N ARG A 315 -12.24 12.92 7.87
CA ARG A 315 -12.14 14.07 8.76
C ARG A 315 -13.27 14.11 9.77
N ALA A 316 -14.51 13.93 9.33
CA ALA A 316 -15.69 13.87 10.20
C ALA A 316 -15.58 12.75 11.27
N ARG A 317 -14.88 11.66 10.96
CA ARG A 317 -14.71 10.51 11.86
C ARG A 317 -13.52 10.64 12.82
N PHE A 318 -12.38 11.13 12.33
CA PHE A 318 -11.10 11.02 13.04
C PHE A 318 -10.50 12.35 13.49
N ALA A 319 -11.00 13.48 12.99
CA ALA A 319 -10.59 14.78 13.50
C ALA A 319 -11.09 14.95 14.95
N PRO A 320 -10.34 15.64 15.82
CA PRO A 320 -10.84 16.00 17.13
C PRO A 320 -12.10 16.86 16.98
N ALA A 321 -13.07 16.69 17.90
CA ALA A 321 -14.18 17.61 17.98
C ALA A 321 -13.64 19.04 18.12
N PRO A 322 -14.23 20.04 17.44
CA PRO A 322 -13.82 21.42 17.64
C PRO A 322 -13.90 21.74 19.13
N ALA A 323 -12.83 22.33 19.67
CA ALA A 323 -12.85 22.80 21.05
C ALA A 323 -14.08 23.71 21.21
N LEU A 324 -14.97 23.38 22.14
CA LEU A 324 -16.01 24.30 22.57
C LEU A 324 -15.29 25.60 22.94
N GLN A 325 -15.56 26.68 22.21
CA GLN A 325 -15.08 27.98 22.60
C GLN A 325 -15.71 28.25 23.97
N ASP A 326 -14.88 28.32 25.00
CA ASP A 326 -15.36 28.77 26.31
C ASP A 326 -16.05 30.11 26.10
N PRO A 327 -17.29 30.29 26.60
CA PRO A 327 -17.97 31.57 26.48
C PRO A 327 -17.08 32.61 27.15
N VAL A 328 -16.63 33.57 26.35
CA VAL A 328 -15.88 34.74 26.80
C VAL A 328 -16.67 35.33 27.96
N SER A 329 -16.09 35.25 29.17
CA SER A 329 -16.67 35.77 30.40
C SER A 329 -16.55 37.29 30.46
#